data_AF-A0A2E3YN18-F1
#
_entry.id   AF-A0A2E3YN18-F1
#
_cell.length_a   1.000
_cell.length_b   1.000
_cell.length_c   1.000
_cell.angle_alpha   90.00
_cell.angle_beta   90.00
_cell.angle_gamma   90.00
#
_symmetry.space_group_name_H-M   'P 1'
#
loop_
_entity.id
_entity.type
_entity.pdbx_description
1 polymer ?
#
loop_
_entity_poly.entity_id
_entity_poly.type
_entity_poly.pdbx_seq_one_letter_code
_entity_poly.pdbx_strand_id
1 'polypeptide(L)'
;MATKSLKPIAKLFKNGQLEKLALEAERQRNLTNRIRKMLPSEEADHLVNVSIDKEGKLILVMDSPAWAARIRYREKTLGYDHIKVKVVPDSGI
;
A
#
# COMPACT_ATOMS: atom_id res chain seq x y z
N MET A 1 23.12 -10.90 9.88
CA MET A 1 22.01 -10.78 8.90
C MET A 1 21.15 -12.03 9.00
N ALA A 2 19.89 -11.93 9.42
CA ALA A 2 19.03 -13.09 9.56
C ALA A 2 18.38 -13.45 8.22
N THR A 3 18.77 -14.57 7.62
CA THR A 3 18.13 -15.16 6.45
C THR A 3 16.73 -15.63 6.82
N LYS A 4 15.73 -14.83 6.47
CA LYS A 4 14.32 -15.15 6.66
C LYS A 4 13.98 -16.41 5.86
N SER A 5 13.88 -17.55 6.54
CA SER A 5 13.48 -18.83 5.95
C SER A 5 12.14 -18.68 5.23
N LEU A 6 12.15 -18.87 3.90
CA LEU A 6 10.97 -18.79 3.06
C LEU A 6 10.10 -20.03 3.33
N LYS A 7 8.87 -19.84 3.80
CA LYS A 7 7.94 -20.94 4.02
C LYS A 7 7.56 -21.56 2.67
N PRO A 8 7.56 -22.90 2.53
CA PRO A 8 7.09 -23.55 1.30
C PRO A 8 5.64 -23.18 1.01
N ILE A 9 5.37 -22.78 -0.22
CA ILE A 9 4.03 -22.41 -0.71
C ILE A 9 2.99 -23.51 -0.39
N ALA A 10 3.39 -24.78 -0.47
CA ALA A 10 2.56 -25.93 -0.08
C ALA A 10 1.97 -25.86 1.35
N LYS A 11 2.67 -25.22 2.31
CA LYS A 11 2.15 -25.02 3.68
C LYS A 11 1.05 -23.96 3.75
N LEU A 12 1.03 -22.99 2.83
CA LEU A 12 -0.02 -21.97 2.75
C LEU A 12 -1.35 -22.59 2.26
N PHE A 13 -1.26 -23.59 1.37
CA PHE A 13 -2.41 -24.35 0.87
C PHE A 13 -3.08 -25.22 1.93
N LYS A 14 -2.31 -25.86 2.81
CA LYS A 14 -2.86 -26.82 3.79
C LYS A 14 -3.61 -26.18 4.97
N ASN A 15 -3.35 -24.90 5.27
CA ASN A 15 -3.77 -24.29 6.53
C ASN A 15 -4.83 -23.18 6.37
N GLY A 16 -5.49 -23.07 5.20
CA GLY A 16 -6.47 -22.00 4.92
C GLY A 16 -5.86 -20.59 4.94
N GLN A 17 -4.53 -20.48 4.89
CA GLN A 17 -3.83 -19.19 4.96
C GLN A 17 -3.95 -18.41 3.65
N LEU A 18 -4.17 -19.11 2.52
CA LEU A 18 -4.41 -18.47 1.23
C LEU A 18 -5.73 -17.71 1.17
N GLU A 19 -6.80 -18.26 1.73
CA GLU A 19 -8.09 -17.56 1.80
C GLU A 19 -7.95 -16.27 2.63
N LYS A 20 -7.24 -16.34 3.76
CA LYS A 20 -6.91 -15.15 4.57
C LYS A 20 -6.10 -14.12 3.78
N LEU A 21 -5.13 -14.56 2.97
CA LEU A 21 -4.37 -13.67 2.09
C LEU A 21 -5.23 -13.06 0.98
N ALA A 22 -6.18 -13.82 0.41
CA ALA A 22 -7.10 -13.32 -0.60
C ALA A 22 -8.02 -12.24 -0.01
N LEU A 23 -8.59 -12.49 1.17
CA LEU A 23 -9.41 -11.50 1.90
C LEU A 23 -8.61 -10.24 2.24
N GLU A 24 -7.36 -10.38 2.68
CA GLU A 24 -6.50 -9.24 2.96
C GLU A 24 -6.17 -8.45 1.69
N ALA A 25 -5.84 -9.13 0.59
CA ALA A 25 -5.60 -8.49 -0.70
C ALA A 25 -6.85 -7.74 -1.22
N GLU A 26 -8.04 -8.30 -1.02
CA GLU A 26 -9.31 -7.65 -1.37
C GLU A 26 -9.57 -6.41 -0.49
N ARG A 27 -9.39 -6.50 0.83
CA ARG A 27 -9.48 -5.34 1.74
C ARG A 27 -8.53 -4.23 1.30
N GLN A 28 -7.30 -4.59 0.96
CA GLN A 28 -6.28 -3.66 0.52
C GLN A 28 -6.63 -3.00 -0.83
N ARG A 29 -7.17 -3.77 -1.79
CA ARG A 29 -7.69 -3.21 -3.05
C ARG A 29 -8.85 -2.25 -2.81
N ASN A 30 -9.79 -2.61 -1.96
CA ASN A 30 -10.95 -1.76 -1.64
C ASN A 30 -10.51 -0.45 -0.98
N LEU A 31 -9.55 -0.51 -0.05
CA LEU A 31 -8.95 0.68 0.56
C LEU A 31 -8.25 1.55 -0.49
N THR A 32 -7.41 0.94 -1.35
CA THR A 32 -6.71 1.65 -2.42
C THR A 32 -7.69 2.35 -3.36
N ASN A 33 -8.76 1.66 -3.80
CA ASN A 33 -9.79 2.24 -4.65
C ASN A 33 -10.55 3.39 -3.98
N ARG A 34 -10.81 3.28 -2.66
CA ARG A 34 -11.46 4.36 -1.91
C ARG A 34 -10.59 5.61 -1.86
N ILE A 35 -9.30 5.47 -1.53
CA ILE A 35 -8.38 6.61 -1.48
C ILE A 35 -8.16 7.18 -2.88
N ARG A 36 -8.05 6.33 -3.92
CA ARG A 36 -7.91 6.77 -5.31
C ARG A 36 -9.05 7.70 -5.73
N LYS A 37 -10.29 7.44 -5.32
CA LYS A 37 -11.46 8.31 -5.60
C LYS A 37 -11.45 9.65 -4.87
N MET A 38 -10.65 9.79 -3.81
CA MET A 38 -10.53 11.04 -3.05
C MET A 38 -9.39 11.92 -3.57
N LEU A 39 -8.49 11.35 -4.37
CA LEU A 39 -7.38 12.08 -4.97
C LEU A 39 -7.80 12.72 -6.30
N PRO A 40 -7.20 13.85 -6.69
CA PRO A 40 -7.27 14.35 -8.06
C PRO A 40 -6.79 13.27 -9.04
N SER A 41 -7.36 13.27 -10.25
CA SER A 41 -7.10 12.25 -11.27
C SER A 41 -5.60 12.01 -11.54
N GLU A 42 -4.83 13.09 -11.68
CA GLU A 42 -3.38 12.99 -11.91
C GLU A 42 -2.68 12.22 -10.78
N GLU A 43 -2.97 12.55 -9.53
CA GLU A 43 -2.33 11.92 -8.37
C GLU A 43 -2.82 10.47 -8.16
N ALA A 44 -4.08 10.21 -8.50
CA ALA A 44 -4.72 8.91 -8.43
C ALA A 44 -4.08 7.87 -9.37
N ASP A 45 -3.64 8.30 -10.55
CA ASP A 45 -3.00 7.43 -11.56
C ASP A 45 -1.63 6.94 -11.10
N HIS A 46 -0.96 7.72 -10.26
CA HIS A 46 0.36 7.42 -9.71
C HIS A 46 0.32 6.67 -8.38
N LEU A 47 -0.88 6.44 -7.82
CA LEU A 47 -1.09 5.66 -6.60
C LEU A 47 -1.05 4.17 -6.90
N VAL A 48 0.02 3.50 -6.46
CA VAL A 48 0.23 2.06 -6.65
C VAL A 48 -0.55 1.25 -5.63
N ASN A 49 -0.50 1.66 -4.37
CA ASN A 49 -1.04 0.89 -3.26
C ASN A 49 -1.30 1.76 -2.02
N VAL A 50 -2.29 1.36 -1.23
CA VAL A 50 -2.57 1.93 0.10
C VAL A 50 -2.67 0.83 1.13
N SER A 51 -2.05 1.03 2.29
CA SER A 51 -2.25 0.19 3.46
C SER A 51 -2.32 1.02 4.73
N ILE A 52 -2.74 0.41 5.83
CA ILE A 52 -2.70 1.01 7.16
C ILE A 52 -1.69 0.20 7.97
N ASP A 53 -0.80 0.88 8.69
CA ASP A 53 0.14 0.18 9.57
C ASP A 53 -0.50 -0.20 10.91
N LYS A 54 0.29 -0.86 11.77
CA LYS A 54 -0.19 -1.32 13.08
C LYS A 54 -0.52 -0.17 14.04
N GLU A 55 -0.02 1.03 13.76
CA GLU A 55 -0.27 2.25 14.55
C GLU A 55 -1.45 3.05 13.99
N GLY A 56 -2.12 2.55 12.94
CA GLY A 56 -3.26 3.23 12.31
C GLY A 56 -2.85 4.28 11.27
N LYS A 57 -1.57 4.39 10.92
CA LYS A 57 -1.09 5.39 9.94
C LYS A 57 -1.38 4.93 8.52
N LEU A 58 -1.86 5.85 7.69
CA LEU A 58 -2.11 5.58 6.28
C LEU A 58 -0.79 5.59 5.51
N ILE A 59 -0.44 4.46 4.91
CA ILE A 59 0.72 4.33 4.03
C ILE A 59 0.23 4.42 2.57
N LEU A 60 0.73 5.41 1.83
CA LEU A 60 0.53 5.53 0.39
C LEU A 60 1.83 5.17 -0.33
N VAL A 61 1.74 4.34 -1.35
CA VAL A 61 2.85 3.98 -2.22
C VAL A 61 2.61 4.57 -3.59
N MET A 62 3.52 5.44 -4.03
CA MET A 62 3.49 6.09 -5.33
C MET A 62 4.52 5.45 -6.27
N ASP A 63 4.30 5.61 -7.58
CA ASP A 63 5.24 5.13 -8.60
C ASP A 63 6.48 6.03 -8.77
N SER A 64 6.39 7.32 -8.41
CA SER A 64 7.48 8.28 -8.56
C SER A 64 7.74 9.12 -7.30
N PRO A 65 9.00 9.57 -7.08
CA PRO A 65 9.33 10.50 -6.01
C PRO A 65 8.59 11.84 -6.11
N ALA A 66 8.33 12.33 -7.32
CA ALA A 66 7.64 13.60 -7.54
C ALA A 66 6.20 13.54 -7.02
N TRP A 67 5.48 12.45 -7.32
CA TRP A 67 4.11 12.24 -6.83
C TRP A 67 4.07 11.95 -5.34
N ALA A 68 5.05 11.23 -4.82
CA ALA A 68 5.19 11.05 -3.38
C ALA A 68 5.39 12.36 -2.63
N ALA A 69 6.19 13.28 -3.16
CA ALA A 69 6.36 14.60 -2.56
C ALA A 69 5.06 15.41 -2.56
N ARG A 70 4.33 15.41 -3.68
CA ARG A 70 3.05 16.13 -3.81
C ARG A 70 1.99 15.64 -2.83
N ILE A 71 1.83 14.33 -2.66
CA ILE A 71 0.88 13.74 -1.71
C ILE A 71 1.18 14.12 -0.25
N ARG A 72 2.46 14.28 0.13
CA ARG A 72 2.82 14.70 1.50
C ARG A 72 2.19 16.04 1.89
N TYR A 73 2.01 16.95 0.94
CA TYR A 73 1.36 18.25 1.19
C TYR A 73 -0.17 18.16 1.35
N ARG A 74 -0.78 17.00 1.09
CA ARG A 74 -2.24 16.78 1.13
C ARG A 74 -2.75 16.05 2.37
N GLU A 75 -1.91 15.83 3.38
CA GLU A 75 -2.25 15.12 4.62
C GLU A 75 -3.61 15.54 5.21
N LYS A 76 -3.86 16.86 5.29
CA LYS A 76 -5.12 17.41 5.82
C LYS A 76 -6.38 17.10 5.00
N THR A 77 -6.24 16.80 3.71
CA THR A 77 -7.38 16.55 2.82
C THR A 77 -7.86 15.09 2.89
N LEU A 78 -6.99 14.16 3.31
CA LEU A 78 -7.29 12.74 3.34
C LEU A 78 -8.02 12.30 4.61
N GLY A 79 -8.15 13.17 5.62
CA GLY A 79 -8.84 12.86 6.88
C GLY A 79 -8.07 11.88 7.78
N TYR A 80 -6.75 11.79 7.61
CA TYR A 80 -5.86 11.00 8.46
C TYR A 80 -4.85 11.93 9.14
N ASP A 81 -4.66 11.76 10.44
CA ASP A 81 -3.75 12.59 11.25
C ASP A 81 -2.28 12.40 10.88
N HIS A 82 -1.93 11.22 10.35
CA HIS A 82 -0.58 10.85 9.97
C HIS A 82 -0.56 10.02 8.69
N ILE A 83 0.04 10.57 7.63
CA ILE A 83 0.30 9.85 6.38
C ILE A 83 1.79 9.54 6.23
N LYS A 84 2.09 8.33 5.75
CA LYS A 84 3.44 7.92 5.36
C LYS A 84 3.48 7.63 3.88
N VAL A 85 4.19 8.45 3.13
CA VAL A 85 4.33 8.28 1.69
C VAL A 85 5.63 7.55 1.36
N LYS A 86 5.53 6.51 0.53
CA LYS A 86 6.64 5.72 0.01
C LYS A 86 6.62 5.75 -1.52
N VAL A 87 7.76 5.46 -2.11
CA VAL A 87 7.92 5.29 -3.55
C VAL A 87 8.26 3.83 -3.81
N VAL A 88 7.74 3.26 -4.88
CA VAL A 88 8.23 1.96 -5.37
C VAL A 88 9.72 2.12 -5.68
N PRO A 89 10.60 1.24 -5.19
CA PRO A 89 12.01 1.31 -5.55
C PRO A 89 12.13 1.21 -7.07
N ASP A 90 12.91 2.12 -7.65
CA ASP A 90 13.19 2.08 -9.08
C ASP A 90 13.85 0.75 -9.39
N SER A 91 13.11 -0.11 -10.09
CA SER A 91 13.57 -1.42 -10.48
C SER A 91 14.32 -1.19 -11.77
N GLY A 92 15.51 -0.58 -11.68
CA GLY A 92 16.40 -0.43 -12.83
C GLY A 92 16.69 -1.82 -13.38
N ILE A 93 15.96 -2.19 -14.43
CA ILE A 93 16.24 -3.33 -15.30
C ILE A 93 17.19 -2.84 -16.39
#